data_AF-A0A7H4N2A4-F1
#
_entry.id   AF-A0A7H4N2A4-F1
#
_cell.length_a   1.000
_cell.length_b   1.000
_cell.length_c   1.000
_cell.angle_alpha   90.00
_cell.angle_beta   90.00
_cell.angle_gamma   90.00
#
_symmetry.space_group_name_H-M   'P 1'
#
loop_
_entity.id
_entity.type
_entity.pdbx_description
1 polymer ?
#
loop_
_entity_poly.entity_id
_entity_poly.type
_entity_poly.pdbx_seq_one_letter_code
_entity_poly.pdbx_strand_id
1 'polypeptide(L)' 'MKGIVHIRVDDRLIHGQVATRWVSHFNANRIMVIDDAVAANEGRENAAAQCSPGRLQHLYSLF' A
#
# COMPACT_ATOMS: atom_id res chain seq x y z
N MET A 1 -5.35 11.93 15.58
CA MET A 1 -4.24 11.40 14.75
C MET A 1 -4.02 12.35 13.59
N LYS A 2 -2.85 13.01 13.50
CA LYS A 2 -2.48 13.84 12.34
C LYS A 2 -1.53 12.99 11.48
N GLY A 3 -1.96 12.54 10.31
CA GLY A 3 -1.07 11.86 9.34
C GLY A 3 -1.70 10.71 8.53
N ILE A 4 -2.71 10.01 9.06
CA ILE A 4 -3.46 9.00 8.30
C ILE A 4 -4.73 9.64 7.76
N VAL A 5 -4.84 9.74 6.44
CA VAL A 5 -5.99 10.38 5.77
C VAL A 5 -7.03 9.37 5.28
N HIS A 6 -6.66 8.10 5.15
CA HIS A 6 -7.56 7.02 4.71
C HIS A 6 -7.05 5.64 5.14
N ILE A 7 -7.96 4.70 5.35
CA ILE A 7 -7.69 3.28 5.60
C ILE A 7 -8.66 2.47 4.71
N ARG A 8 -8.13 1.45 4.03
CA ARG A 8 -8.89 0.55 3.18
C ARG A 8 -8.47 -0.89 3.47
N VAL A 9 -9.46 -1.80 3.50
CA VAL A 9 -9.24 -3.24 3.51
C VAL A 9 -9.55 -3.77 2.12
N ASP A 10 -8.59 -4.42 1.49
CA ASP A 10 -8.70 -5.04 0.15
C ASP A 10 -7.72 -6.21 0.09
N ASP A 11 -8.21 -7.40 -0.26
CA ASP A 11 -7.43 -8.63 -0.35
C ASP A 11 -6.40 -8.62 -1.49
N ARG A 12 -6.62 -7.77 -2.50
CA ARG A 12 -5.73 -7.61 -3.65
C ARG A 12 -4.67 -6.53 -3.43
N LEU A 13 -4.70 -5.85 -2.28
CA LEU A 13 -3.76 -4.82 -1.89
C LEU A 13 -3.69 -3.68 -2.93
N ILE A 14 -2.55 -3.49 -3.57
CA ILE A 14 -2.37 -2.50 -4.64
C ILE A 14 -2.54 -3.19 -5.98
N HIS A 15 -3.63 -2.86 -6.68
CA HIS A 15 -3.92 -3.42 -7.99
C HIS A 15 -4.55 -2.40 -8.95
N GLY A 16 -4.17 -2.49 -10.23
CA GLY A 16 -4.67 -1.63 -11.30
C GLY A 16 -4.54 -0.13 -10.99
N GLN A 17 -5.49 0.67 -11.50
CA GLN A 17 -5.51 2.12 -11.28
C GLN A 17 -6.27 2.55 -10.01
N VAL A 18 -6.74 1.59 -9.22
CA VAL A 18 -7.59 1.85 -8.04
C VAL A 18 -6.80 2.63 -6.99
N ALA A 19 -5.58 2.20 -6.68
CA ALA A 19 -4.69 2.89 -5.74
C ALA A 19 -4.36 4.33 -6.20
N THR A 20 -4.14 4.55 -7.50
CA THR A 20 -3.85 5.89 -8.05
C THR A 20 -4.99 6.86 -7.82
N ARG A 21 -6.24 6.41 -7.99
CA ARG A 21 -7.42 7.24 -7.74
C ARG A 21 -7.53 7.62 -6.27
N TRP A 22 -7.26 6.70 -5.35
CA TRP A 22 -7.31 6.99 -3.92
C TRP A 22 -6.22 7.98 -3.48
N VAL A 23 -5.00 7.81 -3.99
CA VAL A 23 -3.88 8.73 -3.72
C VAL A 23 -4.24 10.16 -4.15
N SER A 24 -4.77 10.31 -5.37
CA SER A 24 -5.21 11.61 -5.87
C SER A 24 -6.40 12.18 -5.08
N HIS A 25 -7.40 11.36 -4.77
CA HIS A 25 -8.62 11.79 -4.08
C HIS A 25 -8.35 12.30 -2.66
N PHE A 26 -7.50 11.59 -1.91
CA PHE A 26 -7.15 11.96 -0.53
C PHE A 26 -5.90 12.85 -0.43
N ASN A 27 -5.30 13.20 -1.56
CA ASN A 27 -4.01 13.90 -1.63
C ASN A 27 -2.94 13.24 -0.74
N ALA A 28 -2.89 11.91 -0.78
CA ALA A 28 -1.97 11.13 0.03
C ALA A 28 -0.55 11.21 -0.55
N ASN A 29 0.46 11.35 0.29
CA ASN A 29 1.87 11.39 -0.12
C ASN A 29 2.58 10.04 0.07
N ARG A 30 1.92 9.06 0.69
CA ARG A 30 2.47 7.74 1.01
C ARG A 30 1.34 6.71 1.06
N ILE A 31 1.63 5.51 0.58
CA ILE A 31 0.83 4.30 0.79
C ILE A 31 1.61 3.37 1.72
N MET A 32 0.91 2.67 2.61
CA MET A 32 1.45 1.58 3.42
C MET A 32 0.54 0.38 3.23
N VAL A 33 1.15 -0.81 3.11
CA VAL A 33 0.44 -2.08 3.07
C VAL A 33 0.79 -2.84 4.34
N ILE A 34 -0.23 -3.38 5.00
CA ILE A 34 -0.09 -4.10 6.27
C ILE A 34 -0.60 -5.53 6.01
N ASP A 35 0.33 -6.45 5.76
CA ASP A 35 0.05 -7.86 5.45
C ASP A 35 1.31 -8.70 5.72
N ASP A 36 1.26 -9.51 6.79
CA ASP A 36 2.39 -10.31 7.25
C ASP A 36 2.84 -11.34 6.20
N ALA A 37 1.89 -11.92 5.44
CA ALA A 37 2.19 -12.95 4.45
C ALA A 37 2.88 -12.37 3.21
N VAL A 38 2.57 -11.12 2.84
CA VAL A 38 3.27 -10.39 1.79
C VAL A 38 4.61 -9.86 2.30
N ALA A 39 4.67 -9.36 3.53
CA ALA A 39 5.93 -8.91 4.14
C ALA A 39 6.94 -10.05 4.31
N ALA A 40 6.49 -11.28 4.55
CA ALA A 40 7.35 -12.46 4.65
C ALA A 40 7.77 -13.05 3.29
N ASN A 41 7.30 -12.49 2.17
CA ASN A 41 7.60 -13.00 0.83
C ASN A 41 8.15 -11.89 -0.07
N GLU A 42 9.47 -11.86 -0.23
CA GLU A 42 10.20 -10.85 -1.01
C GLU A 42 9.65 -10.70 -2.45
N GLY A 43 9.25 -11.80 -3.10
CA GLY A 43 8.67 -11.74 -4.45
C GLY A 43 7.33 -10.98 -4.47
N ARG A 44 6.47 -11.21 -3.47
CA ARG A 44 5.18 -10.53 -3.34
C ARG A 44 5.33 -9.08 -2.88
N GLU A 45 6.26 -8.81 -1.97
CA GLU A 45 6.64 -7.45 -1.57
C GLU A 45 7.09 -6.63 -2.78
N ASN A 46 8.02 -7.17 -3.57
CA ASN A 46 8.54 -6.50 -4.77
C ASN A 46 7.44 -6.27 -5.81
N ALA A 47 6.52 -7.21 -5.99
CA ALA A 47 5.38 -7.04 -6.88
C ALA A 47 4.46 -5.90 -6.42
N ALA A 48 4.13 -5.83 -5.12
CA ALA A 48 3.32 -4.76 -4.55
C ALA A 48 4.00 -3.39 -4.69
N ALA A 49 5.32 -3.33 -4.48
CA ALA A 49 6.14 -2.13 -4.67
C ALA A 49 6.06 -1.60 -6.11
N GLN A 50 6.15 -2.49 -7.11
CA GLN A 50 6.08 -2.13 -8.53
C GLN A 50 4.71 -1.62 -8.96
N CYS A 51 3.63 -2.08 -8.34
CA CYS A 51 2.27 -1.63 -8.64
C CYS A 51 1.91 -0.29 -7.98
N SER A 52 2.74 0.25 -7.10
CA SER A 52 2.43 1.49 -6.37
C SER A 52 2.57 2.72 -7.27
N PRO A 53 1.55 3.61 -7.30
CA PRO A 53 1.57 4.86 -8.08
C PRO A 53 2.50 5.95 -7.53
N GLY A 54 3.43 5.60 -6.63
CA GLY A 54 4.39 6.48 -5.99
C GLY A 54 5.38 5.67 -5.14
N ARG A 55 6.25 6.35 -4.39
CA ARG A 55 7.25 5.70 -3.52
C ARG A 55 6.55 5.00 -2.34
N LEU A 56 6.17 3.73 -2.51
CA LEU A 56 5.78 2.84 -1.43
C LEU A 56 6.97 2.83 -0.46
N GLN A 57 6.77 3.26 0.78
CA GLN A 57 7.90 3.32 1.71
C GLN A 57 8.06 2.01 2.47
N HIS A 58 6.99 1.36 2.94
CA HIS A 58 7.13 0.13 3.73
C HIS A 58 5.88 -0.75 3.67
N LEU A 59 6.10 -2.04 3.46
CA LEU A 59 5.21 -3.12 3.92
C LEU A 59 5.53 -3.38 5.38
N TYR A 60 4.49 -3.44 6.23
CA TYR A 60 4.65 -3.72 7.65
C TYR A 60 3.98 -5.05 7.98
N SER A 61 4.71 -5.88 8.75
CA SER A 61 4.13 -6.97 9.54
C SER A 61 3.58 -6.37 10.84
N LEU A 62 2.42 -6.84 11.31
CA LEU A 62 1.89 -6.46 12.64
C LEU A 62 2.49 -7.32 13.76
N PHE A 63 3.28 -8.35 13.42
CA PHE A 63 3.91 -9.28 14.35
C PHE A 63 5.32 -9.68 13.91
#